data_AF-A0A2V9JWA5-F1
#
_entry.id   AF-A0A2V9JWA5-F1
#
_cell.length_a   1.000
_cell.length_b   1.000
_cell.length_c   1.000
_cell.angle_alpha   90.00
_cell.angle_beta   90.00
_cell.angle_gamma   90.00
#
_symmetry.space_group_name_H-M   'P 1'
#
loop_
_entity.id
_entity.type
_entity.pdbx_description
1 polymer ?
#
loop_
_entity_poly.entity_id
_entity_poly.type
_entity_poly.pdbx_seq_one_letter_code
_entity_poly.pdbx_strand_id
1 'polypeptide(L)'
;DFVIGTNELERVVEACADAAGSRSWGGAPEPYLYHEFTPRVLSTPGYSAYIKIAEGCDHPCSFCVIPKMRGRFRSRSLESVVREAEGLARRGVRELTLVGQDTTSFGEDLGLRGGLAKLLRELGQLPGLVWVRFLYCYPNRLTDGMIEAVAETPKVAKYFDIPLQHASPQVLKAMRRGSGGDRFLQLLARIRAAIPSATLRTSMIVGFPGETEEDFQALLDFVQAAEFDHLGVFLYSNEEGSGAYSLPDAVAASVAKARQRKLLAAQRKISRHKLRQAVGKTFSLLVEGRSQETELLLHGRLESQAPEIDGQVYINDFAGTEPRPGEFRRVTITSASDYDLVGRLEEAHSAEPTTPRMGGLVAGVRLVEIQPASQGSG
;
A
#
# COMPACT_ATOMS: atom_id res chain seq x y z
N ASP A 1 -27.54 13.51 -17.94
CA ASP A 1 -26.22 13.24 -17.31
C ASP A 1 -26.05 14.11 -16.08
N PHE A 2 -25.50 13.55 -15.01
CA PHE A 2 -25.20 14.25 -13.75
C PHE A 2 -23.70 14.24 -13.47
N VAL A 3 -23.18 15.31 -12.86
CA VAL A 3 -21.83 15.35 -12.31
C VAL A 3 -21.94 15.22 -10.79
N ILE A 4 -21.30 14.21 -10.21
CA ILE A 4 -21.35 13.91 -8.77
C ILE A 4 -19.93 13.90 -8.22
N GLY A 5 -19.67 14.72 -7.20
CA GLY A 5 -18.40 14.76 -6.49
C GLY A 5 -18.20 13.59 -5.54
N THR A 6 -16.98 13.43 -5.03
CA THR A 6 -16.63 12.32 -4.13
C THR A 6 -17.30 12.40 -2.76
N ASN A 7 -17.81 13.57 -2.41
CA ASN A 7 -18.55 13.87 -1.18
C ASN A 7 -20.08 13.75 -1.35
N GLU A 8 -20.54 13.34 -2.54
CA GLU A 8 -21.94 13.34 -2.93
C GLU A 8 -22.42 11.96 -3.36
N LEU A 9 -21.70 10.90 -2.97
CA LEU A 9 -22.01 9.53 -3.41
C LEU A 9 -23.43 9.09 -3.03
N GLU A 10 -23.99 9.59 -1.93
CA GLU A 10 -25.37 9.32 -1.52
C GLU A 10 -26.41 9.91 -2.48
N ARG A 11 -26.04 10.96 -3.24
CA ARG A 11 -26.90 11.61 -4.24
C ARG A 11 -27.01 10.82 -5.55
N VAL A 12 -26.25 9.72 -5.72
CA VAL A 12 -26.33 8.88 -6.93
C VAL A 12 -27.74 8.30 -7.09
N VAL A 13 -28.35 7.81 -6.00
CA VAL A 13 -29.70 7.24 -6.06
C VAL A 13 -30.73 8.30 -6.44
N GLU A 14 -30.60 9.51 -5.87
CA GLU A 14 -31.45 10.65 -6.20
C GLU A 14 -31.28 11.08 -7.66
N ALA A 15 -30.04 11.14 -8.15
CA ALA A 15 -29.73 11.45 -9.54
C ALA A 15 -30.29 10.42 -10.52
N CYS A 16 -30.31 9.13 -10.15
CA CYS A 16 -30.94 8.08 -10.96
C CYS A 16 -32.47 8.16 -10.95
N ALA A 17 -33.07 8.66 -9.86
CA ALA A 17 -34.52 8.79 -9.73
C ALA A 17 -35.08 10.09 -10.35
N ASP A 18 -34.26 11.15 -10.47
CA ASP A 18 -34.68 12.44 -11.02
C ASP A 18 -34.68 12.43 -12.57
N ALA A 19 -35.84 12.08 -13.14
CA ALA A 19 -36.09 12.10 -14.57
C ALA A 19 -36.28 13.52 -15.16
N ALA A 20 -36.37 14.57 -14.34
CA ALA A 20 -36.82 15.90 -14.77
C ALA A 20 -35.69 16.90 -15.10
N GLY A 21 -34.43 16.52 -14.91
CA GLY A 21 -33.28 17.26 -15.41
C GLY A 21 -32.89 18.49 -14.59
N SER A 22 -31.63 18.48 -14.14
CA SER A 22 -30.87 19.63 -13.67
C SER A 22 -31.37 20.32 -12.38
N ARG A 23 -31.18 19.64 -11.24
CA ARG A 23 -30.94 20.34 -9.98
C ARG A 23 -29.44 20.52 -9.80
N SER A 24 -28.96 21.77 -9.74
CA SER A 24 -27.66 22.04 -9.14
C SER A 24 -27.83 21.79 -7.65
N TRP A 25 -27.23 20.73 -7.13
CA TRP A 25 -27.25 20.47 -5.70
C TRP A 25 -26.44 21.57 -4.99
N GLY A 26 -27.14 22.53 -4.39
CA GLY A 26 -26.50 23.61 -3.64
C GLY A 26 -25.83 23.12 -2.36
N GLY A 27 -24.83 23.86 -1.90
CA GLY A 27 -24.07 23.61 -0.67
C GLY A 27 -22.74 22.91 -0.91
N ALA A 28 -21.72 23.28 -0.14
CA ALA A 28 -20.46 22.55 -0.13
C ALA A 28 -20.74 21.15 0.45
N PRO A 29 -20.50 20.06 -0.29
CA PRO A 29 -20.86 18.74 0.18
C PRO A 29 -20.02 18.38 1.40
N GLU A 30 -20.67 17.88 2.45
CA GLU A 30 -19.97 17.42 3.64
C GLU A 30 -19.01 16.30 3.26
N PRO A 31 -17.80 16.26 3.84
CA PRO A 31 -16.83 15.28 3.41
C PRO A 31 -17.27 13.83 3.69
N TYR A 32 -17.40 13.02 2.64
CA TYR A 32 -17.92 11.66 2.75
C TYR A 32 -16.85 10.66 3.20
N LEU A 33 -17.14 9.93 4.28
CA LEU A 33 -16.36 8.78 4.72
C LEU A 33 -17.33 7.70 5.21
N TYR A 34 -17.39 6.59 4.48
CA TYR A 34 -18.30 5.49 4.78
C TYR A 34 -17.90 4.75 6.07
N HIS A 35 -18.83 3.96 6.60
CA HIS A 35 -18.64 3.19 7.83
C HIS A 35 -19.11 1.74 7.66
N GLU A 36 -19.06 0.93 8.72
CA GLU A 36 -19.26 -0.52 8.67
C GLU A 36 -20.68 -0.95 8.28
N PHE A 37 -21.67 -0.06 8.41
CA PHE A 37 -23.07 -0.34 8.04
C PHE A 37 -23.39 0.12 6.63
N THR A 38 -22.46 0.82 5.95
CA THR A 38 -22.66 1.22 4.55
C THR A 38 -22.72 -0.05 3.68
N PRO A 39 -23.82 -0.28 2.94
CA PRO A 39 -23.92 -1.46 2.08
C PRO A 39 -22.81 -1.51 1.04
N ARG A 40 -22.20 -2.69 0.86
CA ARG A 40 -21.06 -2.89 -0.04
C ARG A 40 -21.21 -4.11 -0.92
N VAL A 41 -21.24 -3.87 -2.24
CA VAL A 41 -20.99 -4.89 -3.25
C VAL A 41 -19.48 -4.98 -3.48
N LEU A 42 -18.94 -6.20 -3.55
CA LEU A 42 -17.53 -6.39 -3.89
C LEU A 42 -17.37 -6.27 -5.40
N SER A 43 -16.70 -5.21 -5.84
CA SER A 43 -16.29 -5.01 -7.23
C SER A 43 -14.96 -5.68 -7.56
N THR A 44 -14.21 -6.11 -6.53
CA THR A 44 -12.98 -6.90 -6.64
C THR A 44 -13.30 -8.40 -6.69
N PRO A 45 -12.36 -9.26 -7.12
CA PRO A 45 -12.50 -10.71 -6.96
C PRO A 45 -12.81 -11.09 -5.51
N GLY A 46 -13.62 -12.13 -5.30
CA GLY A 46 -14.15 -12.48 -3.96
C GLY A 46 -13.10 -12.83 -2.89
N TYR A 47 -11.84 -13.00 -3.26
CA TYR A 47 -10.72 -13.31 -2.37
C TYR A 47 -9.87 -12.09 -1.96
N SER A 48 -10.08 -10.91 -2.55
CA SER A 48 -9.33 -9.69 -2.20
C SER A 48 -10.26 -8.49 -2.06
N ALA A 49 -9.96 -7.58 -1.14
CA ALA A 49 -10.72 -6.35 -0.97
C ALA A 49 -9.87 -5.19 -0.46
N TYR A 50 -10.14 -3.99 -0.99
CA TYR A 50 -9.65 -2.75 -0.41
C TYR A 50 -10.55 -2.28 0.74
N ILE A 51 -9.98 -1.76 1.82
CA ILE A 51 -10.73 -1.05 2.87
C ILE A 51 -10.17 0.35 3.01
N LYS A 52 -11.01 1.36 2.82
CA LYS A 52 -10.63 2.75 3.08
C LYS A 52 -10.72 3.00 4.58
N ILE A 53 -9.58 3.30 5.21
CA ILE A 53 -9.48 3.52 6.66
C ILE A 53 -9.50 5.02 7.02
N ALA A 54 -9.16 5.88 6.07
CA ALA A 54 -9.16 7.33 6.24
C ALA A 54 -9.42 8.06 4.92
N GLU A 55 -9.86 9.32 4.99
CA GLU A 55 -10.02 10.23 3.85
C GLU A 55 -9.42 11.59 4.18
N GLY A 56 -8.87 12.26 3.18
CA GLY A 56 -8.24 13.57 3.34
C GLY A 56 -6.77 13.46 3.75
N CYS A 57 -6.10 14.59 3.85
CA CYS A 57 -4.68 14.65 4.18
C CYS A 57 -4.32 16.04 4.71
N ASP A 58 -3.56 16.09 5.80
CA ASP A 58 -3.10 17.34 6.43
C ASP A 58 -1.64 17.68 6.09
N HIS A 59 -0.97 16.88 5.25
CA HIS A 59 0.42 17.15 4.86
C HIS A 59 0.51 18.37 3.93
N PRO A 60 1.45 19.30 4.16
CA PRO A 60 1.55 20.55 3.42
C PRO A 60 2.32 20.41 2.08
N CYS A 61 2.32 19.22 1.47
CA CYS A 61 3.09 18.91 0.26
C CYS A 61 2.82 19.93 -0.85
N SER A 62 3.85 20.65 -1.31
CA SER A 62 3.65 21.76 -2.26
C SER A 62 3.17 21.28 -3.64
N PHE A 63 3.51 20.07 -4.06
CA PHE A 63 3.07 19.47 -5.31
C PHE A 63 1.65 18.88 -5.26
N CYS A 64 1.00 18.85 -4.09
CA CYS A 64 -0.23 18.09 -3.89
C CYS A 64 -1.45 19.00 -3.64
N VAL A 65 -2.56 18.71 -4.32
CA VAL A 65 -3.83 19.42 -4.16
C VAL A 65 -4.85 18.68 -3.28
N ILE A 66 -4.51 17.47 -2.82
CA ILE A 66 -5.41 16.62 -2.04
C ILE A 66 -6.02 17.32 -0.82
N PRO A 67 -5.28 18.10 0.00
CA PRO A 67 -5.90 18.79 1.15
C PRO A 67 -7.03 19.74 0.74
N LYS A 68 -6.94 20.34 -0.45
CA LYS A 68 -7.99 21.21 -1.01
C LYS A 68 -9.17 20.42 -1.57
N MET A 69 -8.91 19.26 -2.18
CA MET A 69 -9.93 18.44 -2.85
C MET A 69 -10.70 17.52 -1.89
N ARG A 70 -10.00 16.85 -0.97
CA ARG A 70 -10.56 15.83 -0.07
C ARG A 70 -10.79 16.34 1.36
N GLY A 71 -10.32 17.56 1.63
CA GLY A 71 -10.40 18.21 2.93
C GLY A 71 -9.38 17.66 3.93
N ARG A 72 -9.60 18.03 5.19
CA ARG A 72 -8.76 17.62 6.33
C ARG A 72 -8.77 16.11 6.51
N PHE A 73 -7.70 15.58 7.09
CA PHE A 73 -7.59 14.17 7.43
C PHE A 73 -8.69 13.74 8.41
N ARG A 74 -9.34 12.62 8.11
CA ARG A 74 -10.37 11.99 8.94
C ARG A 74 -10.20 10.48 8.89
N SER A 75 -10.10 9.85 10.05
CA SER A 75 -10.08 8.40 10.19
C SER A 75 -11.47 7.85 10.44
N ARG A 76 -11.68 6.61 10.02
CA ARG A 76 -12.73 5.77 10.62
C ARG A 76 -12.30 5.33 12.01
N SER A 77 -13.26 4.93 12.84
CA SER A 77 -12.93 4.28 14.11
C SER A 77 -12.29 2.91 13.87
N LEU A 78 -11.48 2.46 14.83
CA LEU A 78 -10.83 1.15 14.77
C LEU A 78 -11.89 0.03 14.69
N GLU A 79 -12.95 0.13 15.49
CA GLU A 79 -14.05 -0.82 15.54
C GLU A 79 -14.79 -0.90 14.20
N SER A 80 -15.00 0.23 13.53
CA SER A 80 -15.63 0.28 12.21
C SER A 80 -14.82 -0.51 11.18
N VAL A 81 -13.50 -0.29 11.15
CA VAL A 81 -12.61 -0.97 10.19
C VAL A 81 -12.54 -2.48 10.49
N VAL A 82 -12.40 -2.86 11.75
CA VAL A 82 -12.33 -4.27 12.17
C VAL A 82 -13.63 -5.01 11.85
N ARG A 83 -14.80 -4.41 12.10
CA ARG A 83 -16.11 -5.02 11.77
C ARG A 83 -16.29 -5.23 10.28
N GLU A 84 -15.91 -4.27 9.45
CA GLU A 84 -15.95 -4.45 7.99
C GLU A 84 -15.00 -5.58 7.55
N ALA A 85 -13.77 -5.59 8.07
CA ALA A 85 -12.79 -6.63 7.77
C ALA A 85 -13.27 -8.03 8.16
N GLU A 86 -13.89 -8.19 9.33
CA GLU A 86 -14.50 -9.44 9.76
C GLU A 86 -15.66 -9.87 8.84
N GLY A 87 -16.53 -8.92 8.44
CA GLY A 87 -17.59 -9.17 7.47
C GLY A 87 -17.05 -9.65 6.12
N LEU A 88 -15.96 -9.05 5.63
CA LEU A 88 -15.30 -9.44 4.39
C LEU A 88 -14.63 -10.82 4.50
N ALA A 89 -13.93 -11.09 5.61
CA ALA A 89 -13.31 -12.40 5.86
C ALA A 89 -14.35 -13.52 5.87
N ARG A 90 -15.51 -13.32 6.52
CA ARG A 90 -16.64 -14.28 6.50
C ARG A 90 -17.22 -14.53 5.11
N ARG A 91 -17.08 -13.57 4.20
CA ARG A 91 -17.50 -13.69 2.78
C ARG A 91 -16.45 -14.38 1.90
N GLY A 92 -15.31 -14.80 2.46
CA GLY A 92 -14.26 -15.51 1.74
C GLY A 92 -13.08 -14.65 1.30
N VAL A 93 -13.04 -13.36 1.68
CA VAL A 93 -11.87 -12.51 1.41
C VAL A 93 -10.68 -13.02 2.20
N ARG A 94 -9.53 -13.14 1.53
CA ARG A 94 -8.27 -13.66 2.07
C ARG A 94 -7.17 -12.60 2.14
N GLU A 95 -7.17 -11.63 1.23
CA GLU A 95 -6.29 -10.46 1.24
C GLU A 95 -7.10 -9.18 1.48
N LEU A 96 -6.68 -8.38 2.46
CA LEU A 96 -7.16 -7.02 2.66
C LEU A 96 -6.07 -6.02 2.33
N THR A 97 -6.42 -4.95 1.60
CA THR A 97 -5.52 -3.82 1.36
C THR A 97 -6.10 -2.55 1.97
N LEU A 98 -5.45 -2.05 3.00
CA LEU A 98 -5.82 -0.81 3.69
C LEU A 98 -5.34 0.40 2.88
N VAL A 99 -6.27 1.31 2.60
CA VAL A 99 -6.03 2.50 1.80
C VAL A 99 -6.54 3.78 2.48
N GLY A 100 -5.90 4.88 2.10
CA GLY A 100 -6.16 6.25 2.52
C GLY A 100 -5.11 7.13 1.85
N GLN A 101 -5.20 8.46 1.94
CA GLN A 101 -4.15 9.32 1.38
C GLN A 101 -2.85 9.28 2.20
N ASP A 102 -2.96 8.99 3.50
CA ASP A 102 -1.85 8.61 4.37
C ASP A 102 -2.36 7.60 5.42
N THR A 103 -2.02 6.32 5.25
CA THR A 103 -2.46 5.29 6.20
C THR A 103 -1.74 5.37 7.54
N THR A 104 -0.52 5.92 7.58
CA THR A 104 0.29 6.00 8.81
C THR A 104 -0.24 7.01 9.83
N SER A 105 -1.07 7.97 9.39
CA SER A 105 -1.76 8.92 10.28
C SER A 105 -3.07 8.37 10.87
N PHE A 106 -3.47 7.13 10.54
CA PHE A 106 -4.73 6.56 10.99
C PHE A 106 -4.89 6.61 12.52
N GLY A 107 -6.01 7.19 12.96
CA GLY A 107 -6.40 7.32 14.36
C GLY A 107 -5.82 8.54 15.09
N GLU A 108 -4.86 9.26 14.53
CA GLU A 108 -4.27 10.44 15.20
C GLU A 108 -5.31 11.54 15.46
N ASP A 109 -6.21 11.77 14.51
CA ASP A 109 -7.34 12.70 14.62
C ASP A 109 -8.37 12.28 15.68
N LEU A 110 -8.38 11.00 16.06
CA LEU A 110 -9.22 10.43 17.11
C LEU A 110 -8.48 10.29 18.45
N GLY A 111 -7.25 10.82 18.55
CA GLY A 111 -6.41 10.71 19.76
C GLY A 111 -5.77 9.35 19.96
N LEU A 112 -5.84 8.45 18.98
CA LEU A 112 -5.24 7.11 19.04
C LEU A 112 -3.77 7.15 18.62
N ARG A 113 -2.87 7.00 19.58
CA ARG A 113 -1.43 6.91 19.31
C ARG A 113 -1.09 5.57 18.66
N GLY A 114 -0.38 5.61 17.53
CA GLY A 114 0.02 4.40 16.80
C GLY A 114 -1.17 3.62 16.24
N GLY A 115 -2.22 4.31 15.81
CA GLY A 115 -3.49 3.69 15.42
C GLY A 115 -3.35 2.64 14.32
N LEU A 116 -2.52 2.88 13.29
CA LEU A 116 -2.28 1.89 12.24
C LEU A 116 -1.63 0.61 12.80
N ALA A 117 -0.62 0.75 13.67
CA ALA A 117 0.05 -0.39 14.29
C ALA A 117 -0.91 -1.22 15.15
N LYS A 118 -1.83 -0.57 15.88
CA LYS A 118 -2.90 -1.25 16.62
C LYS A 118 -3.87 -1.96 15.67
N LEU A 119 -4.34 -1.27 14.62
CA LEU A 119 -5.25 -1.82 13.62
C LEU A 119 -4.66 -3.08 12.96
N LEU A 120 -3.39 -3.05 12.56
CA LEU A 120 -2.73 -4.20 11.93
C LEU A 120 -2.69 -5.43 12.85
N ARG A 121 -2.43 -5.25 14.15
CA ARG A 121 -2.46 -6.34 15.13
C ARG A 121 -3.85 -6.94 15.26
N GLU A 122 -4.88 -6.09 15.38
CA GLU A 122 -6.28 -6.54 15.47
C GLU A 122 -6.71 -7.31 14.23
N LEU A 123 -6.41 -6.79 13.03
CA LEU A 123 -6.69 -7.48 11.77
C LEU A 123 -5.91 -8.78 11.63
N GLY A 124 -4.69 -8.84 12.18
CA GLY A 124 -3.88 -10.06 12.25
C GLY A 124 -4.52 -11.20 13.04
N GLN A 125 -5.44 -10.89 13.97
CA GLN A 125 -6.15 -11.92 14.74
C GLN A 125 -7.38 -12.47 14.01
N LEU A 126 -7.88 -11.80 12.97
CA LEU A 126 -9.11 -12.22 12.30
C LEU A 126 -8.93 -13.55 11.56
N PRO A 127 -9.78 -14.57 11.80
CA PRO A 127 -9.71 -15.84 11.09
C PRO A 127 -10.07 -15.67 9.61
N GLY A 128 -9.54 -16.54 8.76
CA GLY A 128 -9.79 -16.52 7.31
C GLY A 128 -8.87 -15.60 6.51
N LEU A 129 -8.42 -14.48 7.08
CA LEU A 129 -7.42 -13.63 6.45
C LEU A 129 -6.06 -14.32 6.38
N VAL A 130 -5.35 -14.08 5.28
CA VAL A 130 -3.97 -14.54 5.05
C VAL A 130 -3.04 -13.35 4.93
N TRP A 131 -3.46 -12.32 4.18
CA TRP A 131 -2.69 -11.09 3.98
C TRP A 131 -3.48 -9.84 4.38
N VAL A 132 -2.82 -8.97 5.14
CA VAL A 132 -3.24 -7.60 5.43
C VAL A 132 -2.14 -6.68 4.95
N ARG A 133 -2.40 -5.97 3.86
CA ARG A 133 -1.50 -5.00 3.25
C ARG A 133 -1.95 -3.60 3.61
N PHE A 134 -1.01 -2.66 3.66
CA PHE A 134 -1.29 -1.24 3.80
C PHE A 134 -0.43 -0.49 2.78
N LEU A 135 -0.99 0.58 2.21
CA LEU A 135 -0.34 1.38 1.18
C LEU A 135 -0.23 2.85 1.63
N TYR A 136 0.56 3.65 0.92
CA TYR A 136 0.64 5.10 1.12
C TYR A 136 1.17 5.50 2.50
N CYS A 137 2.35 4.99 2.86
CA CYS A 137 3.01 5.34 4.12
C CYS A 137 3.72 6.69 4.02
N TYR A 138 3.48 7.58 4.97
CA TYR A 138 4.28 8.79 5.08
C TYR A 138 5.62 8.47 5.80
N PRO A 139 6.79 8.73 5.19
CA PRO A 139 8.08 8.25 5.71
C PRO A 139 8.39 8.74 7.12
N ASN A 140 8.02 9.98 7.45
CA ASN A 140 8.29 10.56 8.77
C ASN A 140 7.40 9.99 9.89
N ARG A 141 6.39 9.18 9.55
CA ARG A 141 5.45 8.56 10.50
C ARG A 141 5.72 7.06 10.72
N LEU A 142 6.70 6.49 10.01
CA LEU A 142 7.16 5.11 10.22
C LEU A 142 8.08 5.02 11.45
N THR A 143 7.44 4.91 12.60
CA THR A 143 8.08 4.71 13.92
C THR A 143 8.56 3.27 14.10
N ASP A 144 9.44 3.03 15.09
CA ASP A 144 9.89 1.67 15.42
C ASP A 144 8.70 0.77 15.83
N GLY A 145 7.76 1.29 16.63
CA GLY A 145 6.57 0.53 17.02
C GLY A 145 5.65 0.14 15.84
N MET A 146 5.70 0.89 14.73
CA MET A 146 5.03 0.50 13.48
C MET A 146 5.79 -0.62 12.76
N ILE A 147 7.12 -0.53 12.68
CA ILE A 147 7.97 -1.58 12.09
C ILE A 147 7.83 -2.89 12.87
N GLU A 148 7.84 -2.82 14.20
CA GLU A 148 7.63 -3.96 15.11
C GLU A 148 6.26 -4.60 14.90
N ALA A 149 5.18 -3.80 14.82
CA ALA A 149 3.83 -4.31 14.57
C ALA A 149 3.75 -5.08 13.25
N VAL A 150 4.39 -4.57 12.20
CA VAL A 150 4.49 -5.28 10.92
C VAL A 150 5.31 -6.54 11.07
N ALA A 151 6.46 -6.51 11.76
CA ALA A 151 7.34 -7.66 11.92
C ALA A 151 6.65 -8.83 12.65
N GLU A 152 6.05 -8.54 13.81
CA GLU A 152 5.50 -9.56 14.71
C GLU A 152 4.16 -10.14 14.27
N THR A 153 3.40 -9.40 13.45
CA THR A 153 2.06 -9.85 13.01
C THR A 153 2.17 -10.71 11.75
N PRO A 154 1.95 -12.04 11.79
CA PRO A 154 2.26 -12.91 10.66
C PRO A 154 1.43 -12.60 9.40
N LYS A 155 0.13 -12.33 9.56
CA LYS A 155 -0.77 -12.01 8.44
C LYS A 155 -0.53 -10.64 7.81
N VAL A 156 0.24 -9.76 8.46
CA VAL A 156 0.55 -8.45 7.87
C VAL A 156 1.64 -8.65 6.84
N ALA A 157 1.34 -8.24 5.60
CA ALA A 157 2.28 -8.32 4.50
C ALA A 157 3.56 -7.56 4.85
N LYS A 158 4.73 -8.19 4.71
CA LYS A 158 6.04 -7.55 4.91
C LYS A 158 6.40 -6.61 3.77
N TYR A 159 5.52 -5.65 3.51
CA TYR A 159 5.53 -4.78 2.34
C TYR A 159 5.30 -3.34 2.78
N PHE A 160 6.23 -2.45 2.45
CA PHE A 160 6.15 -1.03 2.78
C PHE A 160 6.14 -0.21 1.50
N ASP A 161 4.98 0.38 1.18
CA ASP A 161 4.86 1.41 0.15
C ASP A 161 5.08 2.79 0.79
N ILE A 162 6.27 3.36 0.55
CA ILE A 162 6.75 4.60 1.14
C ILE A 162 7.08 5.59 0.02
N PRO A 163 6.10 6.35 -0.50
CA PRO A 163 6.38 7.37 -1.50
C PRO A 163 7.33 8.43 -0.92
N LEU A 164 8.59 8.48 -1.39
CA LEU A 164 9.61 9.43 -0.92
C LEU A 164 9.62 10.73 -1.74
N GLN A 165 9.09 10.68 -2.96
CA GLN A 165 9.06 11.75 -3.96
C GLN A 165 10.44 12.23 -4.45
N HIS A 166 11.43 12.39 -3.59
CA HIS A 166 12.81 12.73 -3.97
C HIS A 166 13.78 12.33 -2.85
N ALA A 167 15.09 12.51 -3.09
CA ALA A 167 16.14 12.33 -2.08
C ALA A 167 16.97 13.59 -1.80
N SER A 168 16.84 14.65 -2.62
CA SER A 168 17.65 15.86 -2.46
C SER A 168 17.05 16.69 -1.33
N PRO A 169 17.84 17.13 -0.33
CA PRO A 169 17.36 18.01 0.72
C PRO A 169 16.76 19.32 0.18
N GLN A 170 17.31 19.87 -0.90
CA GLN A 170 16.84 21.13 -1.49
C GLN A 170 15.46 20.94 -2.12
N VAL A 171 15.32 19.93 -2.98
CA VAL A 171 14.05 19.59 -3.63
C VAL A 171 13.00 19.17 -2.59
N LEU A 172 13.36 18.34 -1.61
CA LEU A 172 12.44 17.91 -0.55
C LEU A 172 11.95 19.08 0.31
N LYS A 173 12.81 20.06 0.60
CA LYS A 173 12.42 21.30 1.27
C LYS A 173 11.42 22.09 0.44
N ALA A 174 11.65 22.23 -0.87
CA ALA A 174 10.72 22.90 -1.78
C ALA A 174 9.39 22.14 -1.95
N MET A 175 9.44 20.80 -1.91
CA MET A 175 8.28 19.91 -1.85
C MET A 175 7.52 19.98 -0.51
N ARG A 176 8.07 20.68 0.50
CA ARG A 176 7.58 20.74 1.89
C ARG A 176 7.52 19.36 2.57
N ARG A 177 8.44 18.47 2.20
CA ARG A 177 8.64 17.17 2.85
C ARG A 177 9.93 17.25 3.67
N GLY A 178 9.83 17.62 4.95
CA GLY A 178 11.00 17.72 5.81
C GLY A 178 11.70 16.37 5.96
N SER A 179 12.83 16.16 5.29
CA SER A 179 13.77 15.04 5.41
C SER A 179 14.87 15.17 4.33
N GLY A 180 15.78 14.20 4.26
CA GLY A 180 16.82 14.08 3.22
C GLY A 180 17.16 12.62 2.96
N GLY A 181 17.84 12.35 1.85
CA GLY A 181 18.24 10.99 1.45
C GLY A 181 18.86 10.17 2.57
N ASP A 182 19.79 10.73 3.36
CA ASP A 182 20.46 10.03 4.47
C ASP A 182 19.48 9.50 5.52
N ARG A 183 18.48 10.32 5.90
CA ARG A 183 17.45 9.92 6.87
C ARG A 183 16.55 8.83 6.31
N PHE A 184 16.25 8.88 5.01
CA PHE A 184 15.50 7.82 4.36
C PHE A 184 16.31 6.52 4.31
N LEU A 185 17.61 6.57 3.97
CA LEU A 185 18.46 5.38 4.02
C LEU A 185 18.51 4.75 5.42
N GLN A 186 18.58 5.57 6.47
CA GLN A 186 18.50 5.09 7.85
C GLN A 186 17.16 4.42 8.17
N LEU A 187 16.03 4.98 7.71
CA LEU A 187 14.71 4.37 7.84
C LEU A 187 14.65 3.01 7.12
N LEU A 188 15.10 2.93 5.86
CA LEU A 188 15.08 1.69 5.08
C LEU A 188 16.00 0.63 5.72
N ALA A 189 17.15 1.04 6.26
CA ALA A 189 18.06 0.14 6.96
C ALA A 189 17.42 -0.44 8.23
N ARG A 190 16.69 0.38 9.01
CA ARG A 190 15.93 -0.10 10.19
C ARG A 190 14.86 -1.12 9.79
N ILE A 191 14.10 -0.85 8.72
CA ILE A 191 13.07 -1.79 8.23
C ILE A 191 13.71 -3.13 7.84
N ARG A 192 14.82 -3.11 7.09
CA ARG A 192 15.53 -4.34 6.67
C ARG A 192 16.16 -5.08 7.84
N ALA A 193 16.66 -4.37 8.84
CA ALA A 193 17.23 -4.97 10.04
C ALA A 193 16.16 -5.71 10.85
N ALA A 194 14.97 -5.11 11.02
CA ALA A 194 13.85 -5.72 11.72
C ALA A 194 13.19 -6.84 10.90
N ILE A 195 13.11 -6.67 9.58
CA ILE A 195 12.42 -7.58 8.66
C ILE A 195 13.29 -7.78 7.41
N PRO A 196 14.21 -8.77 7.42
CA PRO A 196 15.11 -9.01 6.29
C PRO A 196 14.40 -9.34 4.97
N SER A 197 13.17 -9.86 5.03
CA SER A 197 12.33 -10.15 3.85
C SER A 197 11.45 -8.98 3.42
N ALA A 198 11.58 -7.81 4.03
CA ALA A 198 10.72 -6.67 3.73
C ALA A 198 10.88 -6.23 2.28
N THR A 199 9.73 -6.11 1.61
CA THR A 199 9.63 -5.50 0.29
C THR A 199 9.46 -4.00 0.46
N LEU A 200 10.31 -3.23 -0.22
CA LEU A 200 10.29 -1.77 -0.18
C LEU A 200 9.85 -1.24 -1.53
N ARG A 201 8.70 -0.56 -1.52
CA ARG A 201 8.16 0.16 -2.66
C ARG A 201 8.27 1.66 -2.44
N THR A 202 8.58 2.41 -3.49
CA THR A 202 8.54 3.88 -3.46
C THR A 202 8.08 4.49 -4.77
N SER A 203 7.85 5.80 -4.74
CA SER A 203 7.53 6.63 -5.89
C SER A 203 8.41 7.87 -5.84
N MET A 204 8.97 8.24 -6.98
CA MET A 204 9.83 9.41 -7.17
C MET A 204 9.22 10.35 -8.21
N ILE A 205 9.45 11.66 -8.05
CA ILE A 205 9.07 12.72 -8.97
C ILE A 205 10.34 13.38 -9.47
N VAL A 206 10.50 13.45 -10.79
CA VAL A 206 11.60 14.18 -11.44
C VAL A 206 11.07 15.36 -12.23
N GLY A 207 11.90 16.37 -12.45
CA GLY A 207 11.51 17.62 -13.12
C GLY A 207 10.73 18.58 -12.22
N PHE A 208 10.86 18.45 -10.90
CA PHE A 208 10.27 19.42 -9.97
C PHE A 208 10.89 20.82 -10.18
N PRO A 209 10.12 21.93 -10.07
CA PRO A 209 10.65 23.27 -10.27
C PRO A 209 11.88 23.54 -9.39
N GLY A 210 12.98 23.98 -10.01
CA GLY A 210 14.27 24.19 -9.37
C GLY A 210 15.19 22.96 -9.24
N GLU A 211 14.80 21.76 -9.71
CA GLU A 211 15.66 20.56 -9.66
C GLU A 211 16.91 20.71 -10.56
N THR A 212 18.09 20.77 -9.94
CA THR A 212 19.37 20.88 -10.65
C THR A 212 19.93 19.51 -11.09
N GLU A 213 21.07 19.51 -11.79
CA GLU A 213 21.72 18.24 -12.16
C GLU A 213 22.35 17.56 -10.94
N GLU A 214 22.87 18.33 -9.98
CA GLU A 214 23.40 17.83 -8.71
C GLU A 214 22.29 17.17 -7.88
N ASP A 215 21.09 17.76 -7.83
CA ASP A 215 19.93 17.18 -7.17
C ASP A 215 19.53 15.84 -7.79
N PHE A 216 19.53 15.78 -9.12
CA PHE A 216 19.22 14.55 -9.85
C PHE A 216 20.29 13.47 -9.66
N GLN A 217 21.56 13.85 -9.64
CA GLN A 217 22.65 12.90 -9.37
C GLN A 217 22.54 12.34 -7.94
N ALA A 218 22.25 13.19 -6.94
CA ALA A 218 22.00 12.73 -5.58
C ALA A 218 20.80 11.78 -5.48
N LEU A 219 19.74 12.00 -6.27
CA LEU A 219 18.61 11.08 -6.38
C LEU A 219 19.02 9.73 -6.98
N LEU A 220 19.84 9.75 -8.04
CA LEU A 220 20.32 8.53 -8.69
C LEU A 220 21.20 7.70 -7.75
N ASP A 221 22.13 8.34 -7.05
CA ASP A 221 23.00 7.71 -6.07
C ASP A 221 22.18 7.14 -4.90
N PHE A 222 21.18 7.88 -4.44
CA PHE A 222 20.25 7.41 -3.42
C PHE A 222 19.50 6.15 -3.85
N VAL A 223 18.94 6.09 -5.07
CA VAL A 223 18.21 4.91 -5.55
C VAL A 223 19.12 3.68 -5.63
N GLN A 224 20.37 3.87 -6.05
CA GLN A 224 21.37 2.79 -6.07
C GLN A 224 21.70 2.28 -4.68
N ALA A 225 21.87 3.18 -3.70
CA ALA A 225 22.14 2.79 -2.31
C ALA A 225 20.91 2.20 -1.61
N ALA A 226 19.72 2.69 -1.93
CA ALA A 226 18.47 2.28 -1.30
C ALA A 226 18.01 0.90 -1.76
N GLU A 227 18.32 0.47 -3.00
CA GLU A 227 17.97 -0.83 -3.56
C GLU A 227 16.48 -1.21 -3.36
N PHE A 228 15.55 -0.39 -3.86
CA PHE A 228 14.12 -0.68 -3.78
C PHE A 228 13.74 -1.94 -4.58
N ASP A 229 12.74 -2.66 -4.11
CA ASP A 229 12.16 -3.79 -4.83
C ASP A 229 11.30 -3.28 -5.99
N HIS A 230 10.45 -2.29 -5.69
CA HIS A 230 9.57 -1.61 -6.64
C HIS A 230 9.76 -0.10 -6.56
N LEU A 231 9.92 0.57 -7.71
CA LEU A 231 10.02 2.02 -7.75
C LEU A 231 9.34 2.57 -8.99
N GLY A 232 8.37 3.46 -8.78
CA GLY A 232 7.75 4.26 -9.84
C GLY A 232 8.46 5.61 -9.99
N VAL A 233 8.64 6.08 -11.23
CA VAL A 233 9.17 7.42 -11.51
C VAL A 233 8.16 8.21 -12.33
N PHE A 234 7.69 9.32 -11.76
CA PHE A 234 6.71 10.20 -12.36
C PHE A 234 7.37 11.51 -12.78
N LEU A 235 6.87 12.11 -13.86
CA LEU A 235 7.22 13.48 -14.21
C LEU A 235 6.40 14.42 -13.32
N TYR A 236 7.01 15.50 -12.87
CA TYR A 236 6.26 16.57 -12.22
C TYR A 236 5.16 17.10 -13.16
N SER A 237 3.95 17.22 -12.63
CA SER A 237 2.82 17.89 -13.29
C SER A 237 2.47 19.13 -12.50
N ASN A 238 2.38 20.28 -13.19
CA ASN A 238 2.10 21.55 -12.56
C ASN A 238 0.59 21.75 -12.41
N GLU A 239 0.03 21.23 -11.32
CA GLU A 239 -1.42 21.30 -11.07
C GLU A 239 -1.84 22.64 -10.47
N GLU A 240 -2.91 23.23 -11.03
CA GLU A 240 -3.52 24.45 -10.51
C GLU A 240 -3.97 24.27 -9.07
N GLY A 241 -3.67 25.27 -8.23
CA GLY A 241 -3.97 25.22 -6.80
C GLY A 241 -2.97 24.42 -5.97
N SER A 242 -1.96 23.77 -6.56
CA SER A 242 -0.81 23.26 -5.80
C SER A 242 0.06 24.42 -5.29
N GLY A 243 0.77 24.23 -4.17
CA GLY A 243 1.71 25.23 -3.66
C GLY A 243 2.95 25.40 -4.53
N ALA A 244 3.25 24.42 -5.38
CA ALA A 244 4.35 24.43 -6.33
C ALA A 244 3.99 25.11 -7.67
N TYR A 245 2.69 25.39 -7.92
CA TYR A 245 2.19 25.94 -9.18
C TYR A 245 2.92 27.23 -9.62
N SER A 246 3.22 28.10 -8.65
CA SER A 246 3.83 29.41 -8.87
C SER A 246 5.35 29.42 -8.64
N LEU A 247 5.99 28.27 -8.44
CA LEU A 247 7.44 28.23 -8.27
C LEU A 247 8.14 28.59 -9.59
N PRO A 248 9.22 29.40 -9.54
CA PRO A 248 10.03 29.70 -10.71
C PRO A 248 10.87 28.47 -11.13
N ASP A 249 11.61 28.62 -12.23
CA ASP A 249 12.63 27.65 -12.66
C ASP A 249 12.08 26.25 -13.01
N ALA A 250 11.01 26.24 -13.80
CA ALA A 250 10.46 25.00 -14.35
C ALA A 250 11.52 24.26 -15.18
N VAL A 251 11.69 22.97 -14.89
CA VAL A 251 12.59 22.10 -15.64
C VAL A 251 11.98 21.77 -17.00
N ALA A 252 12.76 21.90 -18.07
CA ALA A 252 12.31 21.56 -19.42
C ALA A 252 11.84 20.10 -19.49
N ALA A 253 10.69 19.86 -20.15
CA ALA A 253 10.08 18.53 -20.23
C ALA A 253 11.01 17.47 -20.86
N SER A 254 11.90 17.86 -21.78
CA SER A 254 12.91 16.99 -22.37
C SER A 254 13.94 16.52 -21.35
N VAL A 255 14.37 17.40 -20.45
CA VAL A 255 15.30 17.11 -19.34
C VAL A 255 14.63 16.17 -18.33
N ALA A 256 13.41 16.49 -17.90
CA ALA A 256 12.64 15.65 -16.98
C ALA A 256 12.43 14.23 -17.53
N LYS A 257 12.08 14.08 -18.81
CA LYS A 257 11.98 12.77 -19.50
C LYS A 257 13.33 12.04 -19.58
N ALA A 258 14.42 12.76 -19.82
CA ALA A 258 15.75 12.16 -19.81
C ALA A 258 16.12 11.63 -18.41
N ARG A 259 15.84 12.41 -17.36
CA ARG A 259 16.01 12.03 -15.95
C ARG A 259 15.17 10.80 -15.59
N GLN A 260 13.89 10.79 -15.95
CA GLN A 260 12.99 9.65 -15.74
C GLN A 260 13.55 8.36 -16.36
N ARG A 261 13.98 8.41 -17.63
CA ARG A 261 14.56 7.25 -18.32
C ARG A 261 15.83 6.75 -17.65
N LYS A 262 16.73 7.66 -17.24
CA LYS A 262 17.96 7.31 -16.52
C LYS A 262 17.66 6.60 -15.19
N LEU A 263 16.72 7.14 -14.40
CA LEU A 263 16.36 6.58 -13.10
C LEU A 263 15.66 5.22 -13.22
N LEU A 264 14.73 5.08 -14.16
CA LEU A 264 14.09 3.79 -14.47
C LEU A 264 15.10 2.74 -14.96
N ALA A 265 16.10 3.15 -15.76
CA ALA A 265 17.16 2.23 -16.21
C ALA A 265 18.05 1.75 -15.06
N ALA A 266 18.31 2.59 -14.06
CA ALA A 266 19.02 2.20 -12.85
C ALA A 266 18.17 1.23 -12.01
N GLN A 267 16.91 1.57 -11.76
CA GLN A 267 15.98 0.71 -11.01
C GLN A 267 15.81 -0.67 -11.67
N ARG A 268 15.68 -0.73 -13.00
CA ARG A 268 15.52 -1.98 -13.74
C ARG A 268 16.65 -2.98 -13.45
N LYS A 269 17.88 -2.50 -13.26
CA LYS A 269 19.03 -3.36 -12.91
C LYS A 269 18.88 -3.93 -11.50
N ILE A 270 18.41 -3.11 -10.56
CA ILE A 270 18.18 -3.49 -9.15
C ILE A 270 17.05 -4.52 -9.07
N SER A 271 15.88 -4.25 -9.65
CA SER A 271 14.73 -5.17 -9.65
C SER A 271 15.11 -6.52 -10.30
N ARG A 272 15.79 -6.49 -11.46
CA ARG A 272 16.29 -7.70 -12.11
C ARG A 272 17.24 -8.50 -11.21
N HIS A 273 18.17 -7.84 -10.52
CA HIS A 273 19.10 -8.52 -9.61
C HIS A 273 18.35 -9.23 -8.48
N LYS A 274 17.41 -8.53 -7.83
CA LYS A 274 16.59 -9.09 -6.73
C LYS A 274 15.69 -10.23 -7.17
N LEU A 275 14.96 -10.09 -8.28
CA LEU A 275 14.08 -11.15 -8.79
C LEU A 275 14.86 -12.39 -9.20
N ARG A 276 16.08 -12.25 -9.74
CA ARG A 276 16.97 -13.40 -10.01
C ARG A 276 17.34 -14.17 -8.74
N GLN A 277 17.47 -13.51 -7.60
CA GLN A 277 17.71 -14.19 -6.33
C GLN A 277 16.48 -14.97 -5.82
N ALA A 278 15.29 -14.76 -6.41
CA ALA A 278 14.10 -15.54 -6.10
C ALA A 278 14.06 -16.89 -6.84
N VAL A 279 14.79 -17.02 -7.96
CA VAL A 279 14.84 -18.26 -8.75
C VAL A 279 15.37 -19.42 -7.91
N GLY A 280 14.67 -20.55 -7.96
CA GLY A 280 14.94 -21.76 -7.17
C GLY A 280 14.38 -21.73 -5.74
N LYS A 281 13.82 -20.60 -5.29
CA LYS A 281 13.19 -20.49 -3.96
C LYS A 281 11.68 -20.73 -4.07
N THR A 282 11.10 -21.15 -2.95
CA THR A 282 9.67 -21.42 -2.84
C THR A 282 8.98 -20.37 -1.97
N PHE A 283 7.87 -19.81 -2.44
CA PHE A 283 7.07 -18.79 -1.76
C PHE A 283 5.61 -19.21 -1.62
N SER A 284 4.86 -18.51 -0.76
CA SER A 284 3.40 -18.59 -0.75
C SER A 284 2.86 -17.64 -1.82
N LEU A 285 1.94 -18.12 -2.65
CA LEU A 285 1.35 -17.39 -3.75
C LEU A 285 -0.16 -17.43 -3.65
N LEU A 286 -0.79 -16.27 -3.84
CA LEU A 286 -2.23 -16.13 -4.07
C LEU A 286 -2.51 -16.32 -5.56
N VAL A 287 -3.27 -17.35 -5.91
CA VAL A 287 -3.70 -17.62 -7.29
C VAL A 287 -4.82 -16.65 -7.65
N GLU A 288 -4.69 -15.94 -8.78
CA GLU A 288 -5.67 -14.93 -9.20
C GLU A 288 -6.49 -15.34 -10.42
N GLY A 289 -6.03 -16.36 -11.15
CA GLY A 289 -6.77 -17.00 -12.24
C GLY A 289 -5.96 -17.05 -13.53
N ARG A 290 -6.64 -17.00 -14.68
CA ARG A 290 -5.98 -17.00 -15.99
C ARG A 290 -5.29 -15.69 -16.27
N SER A 291 -4.10 -15.76 -16.87
CA SER A 291 -3.35 -14.59 -17.31
C SER A 291 -4.11 -13.83 -18.39
N GLN A 292 -4.07 -12.49 -18.35
CA GLN A 292 -4.64 -11.66 -19.42
C GLN A 292 -3.84 -11.74 -20.72
N GLU A 293 -2.57 -12.16 -20.67
CA GLU A 293 -1.73 -12.27 -21.86
C GLU A 293 -2.05 -13.51 -22.70
N THR A 294 -2.47 -14.61 -22.05
CA THR A 294 -2.78 -15.86 -22.72
C THR A 294 -3.62 -16.77 -21.82
N GLU A 295 -4.59 -17.46 -22.42
CA GLU A 295 -5.44 -18.45 -21.77
C GLU A 295 -4.67 -19.70 -21.32
N LEU A 296 -3.43 -19.89 -21.79
CA LEU A 296 -2.59 -21.06 -21.48
C LEU A 296 -1.85 -20.94 -20.15
N LEU A 297 -1.81 -19.75 -19.55
CA LEU A 297 -1.10 -19.50 -18.30
C LEU A 297 -2.06 -19.07 -17.20
N LEU A 298 -1.76 -19.48 -15.98
CA LEU A 298 -2.33 -18.88 -14.79
C LEU A 298 -1.42 -17.74 -14.32
N HIS A 299 -1.95 -16.86 -13.47
CA HIS A 299 -1.17 -15.86 -12.77
C HIS A 299 -1.59 -15.79 -11.30
N GLY A 300 -0.68 -15.21 -10.52
CA GLY A 300 -0.95 -14.86 -9.14
C GLY A 300 0.13 -13.92 -8.61
N ARG A 301 0.06 -13.67 -7.30
CA ARG A 301 0.95 -12.70 -6.64
C ARG A 301 1.60 -13.30 -5.42
N LEU A 302 2.83 -12.85 -5.17
CA LEU A 302 3.52 -13.03 -3.90
C LEU A 302 3.12 -11.95 -2.90
N GLU A 303 3.46 -12.15 -1.63
CA GLU A 303 3.31 -11.14 -0.58
C GLU A 303 4.01 -9.82 -0.96
N SER A 304 5.13 -9.91 -1.70
CA SER A 304 5.92 -8.79 -2.21
C SER A 304 5.29 -8.04 -3.39
N GLN A 305 4.11 -8.44 -3.88
CA GLN A 305 3.47 -7.86 -5.05
C GLN A 305 2.07 -7.35 -4.68
N ALA A 306 1.92 -6.03 -4.66
CA ALA A 306 0.61 -5.40 -4.46
C ALA A 306 -0.27 -5.54 -5.72
N PRO A 307 -1.59 -5.68 -5.54
CA PRO A 307 -2.52 -5.83 -6.66
C PRO A 307 -2.45 -4.63 -7.62
N GLU A 308 -2.52 -4.89 -8.92
CA GLU A 308 -2.59 -3.91 -10.03
C GLU A 308 -1.37 -2.99 -10.22
N ILE A 309 -0.49 -2.84 -9.22
CA ILE A 309 0.58 -1.83 -9.23
C ILE A 309 1.99 -2.40 -9.37
N ASP A 310 2.20 -3.65 -8.97
CA ASP A 310 3.49 -4.33 -9.06
C ASP A 310 3.44 -5.45 -10.11
N GLY A 311 4.58 -6.11 -10.35
CA GLY A 311 4.64 -7.27 -11.25
C GLY A 311 3.89 -8.49 -10.70
N GLN A 312 3.83 -9.55 -11.50
CA GLN A 312 3.10 -10.78 -11.18
C GLN A 312 3.96 -12.03 -11.28
N VAL A 313 3.39 -13.17 -10.89
CA VAL A 313 3.98 -14.49 -11.13
C VAL A 313 3.15 -15.22 -12.16
N TYR A 314 3.73 -15.47 -13.33
CA TYR A 314 3.14 -16.38 -14.31
C TYR A 314 3.36 -17.83 -13.87
N ILE A 315 2.29 -18.60 -13.93
CA ILE A 315 2.28 -20.01 -13.56
C ILE A 315 2.16 -20.82 -14.83
N ASN A 316 3.22 -21.54 -15.17
CA ASN A 316 3.31 -22.34 -16.39
C ASN A 316 3.16 -23.85 -16.16
N ASP A 317 3.18 -24.28 -14.90
CA ASP A 317 3.00 -25.68 -14.51
C ASP A 317 2.46 -25.77 -13.07
N PHE A 318 1.70 -26.81 -12.76
CA PHE A 318 1.19 -27.09 -11.43
C PHE A 318 1.08 -28.59 -11.16
N ALA A 319 1.33 -29.00 -9.93
CA ALA A 319 1.11 -30.37 -9.46
C ALA A 319 -0.29 -30.54 -8.84
N GLY A 320 -0.85 -31.75 -8.88
CA GLY A 320 -2.13 -32.05 -8.22
C GLY A 320 -3.35 -31.43 -8.92
N THR A 321 -4.28 -30.89 -8.15
CA THR A 321 -5.54 -30.35 -8.68
C THR A 321 -5.36 -28.99 -9.36
N GLU A 322 -6.26 -28.69 -10.31
CA GLU A 322 -6.30 -27.39 -10.99
C GLU A 322 -6.46 -26.26 -9.97
N PRO A 323 -5.54 -25.26 -9.96
CA PRO A 323 -5.57 -24.16 -8.99
C PRO A 323 -6.81 -23.28 -9.18
N ARG A 324 -7.45 -22.89 -8.07
CA ARG A 324 -8.61 -21.99 -8.11
C ARG A 324 -8.24 -20.56 -7.70
N PRO A 325 -8.86 -19.52 -8.31
CA PRO A 325 -8.68 -18.15 -7.84
C PRO A 325 -9.02 -18.01 -6.36
N GLY A 326 -8.18 -17.30 -5.61
CA GLY A 326 -8.31 -17.13 -4.15
C GLY A 326 -7.63 -18.20 -3.31
N GLU A 327 -7.07 -19.22 -3.94
CA GLU A 327 -6.29 -20.26 -3.28
C GLU A 327 -4.87 -19.80 -3.00
N PHE A 328 -4.33 -20.21 -1.86
CA PHE A 328 -2.92 -20.01 -1.52
C PHE A 328 -2.15 -21.30 -1.67
N ARG A 329 -1.15 -21.30 -2.55
CA ARG A 329 -0.30 -22.45 -2.83
C ARG A 329 1.17 -22.10 -2.74
N ARG A 330 2.00 -23.11 -2.51
CA ARG A 330 3.45 -22.97 -2.62
C ARG A 330 3.83 -22.89 -4.10
N VAL A 331 4.66 -21.90 -4.45
CA VAL A 331 5.20 -21.73 -5.80
C VAL A 331 6.72 -21.79 -5.76
N THR A 332 7.35 -22.60 -6.60
CA THR A 332 8.80 -22.58 -6.82
C THR A 332 9.10 -21.74 -8.05
N ILE A 333 9.90 -20.68 -7.89
CA ILE A 333 10.24 -19.77 -8.98
C ILE A 333 11.26 -20.44 -9.90
N THR A 334 10.95 -20.54 -11.18
CA THR A 334 11.78 -21.21 -12.19
C THR A 334 12.52 -20.22 -13.07
N SER A 335 11.98 -19.02 -13.28
CA SER A 335 12.66 -17.94 -13.99
C SER A 335 12.19 -16.56 -13.52
N ALA A 336 12.93 -15.53 -13.92
CA ALA A 336 12.63 -14.14 -13.60
C ALA A 336 12.88 -13.24 -14.82
N SER A 337 11.95 -12.32 -15.08
CA SER A 337 12.09 -11.20 -16.00
C SER A 337 12.57 -9.94 -15.24
N ASP A 338 12.30 -8.76 -15.78
CA ASP A 338 12.67 -7.49 -15.14
C ASP A 338 11.75 -7.10 -13.98
N TYR A 339 10.48 -7.51 -14.07
CA TYR A 339 9.43 -7.16 -13.12
C TYR A 339 8.55 -8.36 -12.72
N ASP A 340 8.54 -9.41 -13.55
CA ASP A 340 7.70 -10.58 -13.36
C ASP A 340 8.53 -11.82 -13.07
N LEU A 341 7.87 -12.80 -12.45
CA LEU A 341 8.44 -14.11 -12.18
C LEU A 341 7.67 -15.17 -12.98
N VAL A 342 8.32 -16.30 -13.22
CA VAL A 342 7.67 -17.51 -13.68
C VAL A 342 7.90 -18.60 -12.65
N GLY A 343 6.87 -19.36 -12.32
CA GLY A 343 6.97 -20.40 -11.31
C GLY A 343 6.05 -21.58 -11.55
N ARG A 344 6.39 -22.68 -10.88
CA ARG A 344 5.60 -23.91 -10.83
C ARG A 344 4.87 -24.00 -9.50
N LEU A 345 3.57 -24.27 -9.54
CA LEU A 345 2.80 -24.51 -8.33
C LEU A 345 3.01 -25.94 -7.79
N GLU A 346 3.31 -26.02 -6.50
CA GLU A 346 3.42 -27.28 -5.77
C GLU A 346 2.06 -27.70 -5.23
N GLU A 347 1.84 -29.00 -5.02
CA GLU A 347 0.58 -29.56 -4.50
C GLU A 347 0.24 -29.05 -3.08
N ALA A 348 1.27 -28.71 -2.30
CA ALA A 348 1.12 -28.19 -0.96
C ALA A 348 0.39 -26.82 -0.94
N HIS A 349 -0.74 -26.79 -0.25
CA HIS A 349 -1.44 -25.54 0.08
C HIS A 349 -0.68 -24.81 1.20
N SER A 350 -0.61 -23.49 1.12
CA SER A 350 -0.07 -22.67 2.20
C SER A 350 -1.20 -21.92 2.88
N ALA A 351 -1.56 -22.31 4.10
CA ALA A 351 -2.56 -21.56 4.88
C ALA A 351 -1.98 -20.29 5.53
N GLU A 352 -0.65 -20.13 5.54
CA GLU A 352 0.04 -19.08 6.29
C GLU A 352 1.19 -18.44 5.48
N PRO A 353 1.42 -17.12 5.62
CA PRO A 353 2.57 -16.46 5.02
C PRO A 353 3.87 -17.06 5.56
N THR A 354 4.80 -17.36 4.66
CA THR A 354 6.13 -17.87 5.02
C THR A 354 6.93 -16.80 5.75
N THR A 355 6.96 -16.84 7.08
CA THR A 355 8.07 -16.24 7.82
C THR A 355 9.34 -17.05 7.53
N PRO A 356 10.47 -16.43 7.19
CA PRO A 356 11.75 -17.11 7.30
C PRO A 356 11.89 -17.57 8.75
N ARG A 357 12.18 -18.86 8.96
CA ARG A 357 12.39 -19.44 10.30
C ARG A 357 13.51 -18.68 11.01
N MET A 358 13.17 -17.70 11.84
CA MET A 358 14.10 -17.13 12.81
C MET A 358 14.20 -18.09 14.00
N GLY A 359 15.44 -18.41 14.37
CA GLY A 359 15.76 -19.26 15.52
C GLY A 359 15.05 -18.80 16.79
N GLY A 360 14.59 -19.78 17.56
CA GLY A 360 13.56 -19.61 18.57
C GLY A 360 13.91 -18.73 19.76
N LEU A 361 12.86 -18.15 20.33
CA LEU A 361 12.70 -17.82 21.74
C LEU A 361 11.19 -17.76 22.01
N VAL A 362 10.67 -18.86 22.57
CA VAL A 362 9.31 -18.95 23.11
C VAL A 362 9.37 -18.50 24.57
N ALA A 363 8.54 -17.54 24.97
CA ALA A 363 8.21 -17.32 26.37
C ALA A 363 6.74 -16.88 26.49
N GLY A 364 6.03 -17.55 27.39
CA GLY A 364 4.58 -17.63 27.45
C GLY A 364 3.85 -16.34 27.81
N VAL A 365 2.64 -16.20 27.25
CA VAL A 365 1.64 -15.23 27.70
C VAL A 365 0.63 -15.98 28.57
N ARG A 366 0.49 -15.54 29.83
CA ARG A 366 -0.58 -15.97 30.73
C ARG A 366 -1.87 -15.24 30.37
N LEU A 367 -2.96 -15.99 30.25
CA LEU A 367 -4.32 -15.46 30.11
C LEU A 367 -4.72 -14.76 31.41
N VAL A 368 -5.24 -13.54 31.31
CA VAL A 368 -5.88 -12.81 32.41
C VAL A 368 -7.37 -13.16 32.39
N GLU A 369 -7.82 -13.87 33.42
CA GLU A 369 -9.25 -14.10 33.69
C GLU A 369 -9.88 -12.81 34.22
N ILE A 370 -10.93 -12.32 33.55
CA ILE A 370 -11.76 -11.22 34.03
C ILE A 370 -12.94 -11.84 34.81
N GLN A 371 -12.98 -11.61 36.12
CA GLN A 371 -14.14 -11.97 36.94
C GLN A 371 -15.31 -10.99 36.70
N PRO A 372 -16.56 -11.46 36.65
CA PRO A 372 -17.73 -10.60 36.52
C PRO A 372 -18.06 -9.88 37.84
N ALA A 373 -18.45 -8.60 37.72
CA ALA A 373 -18.85 -7.75 38.83
C ALA A 373 -20.10 -8.29 39.55
N SER A 374 -19.99 -8.45 40.87
CA SER A 374 -21.10 -8.76 41.77
C SER A 374 -22.06 -7.57 41.87
N GLN A 375 -23.35 -7.85 41.69
CA GLN A 375 -24.45 -6.94 42.02
C GLN A 375 -24.48 -6.70 43.54
N GLY A 376 -24.41 -5.43 43.94
CA GLY A 376 -24.64 -5.02 45.33
C GLY A 376 -26.08 -4.54 45.49
N SER A 377 -26.88 -5.34 46.21
CA SER A 377 -28.06 -4.89 46.94
C SER A 377 -27.66 -4.65 48.40
N GLY A 378 -27.99 -3.47 48.92
CA GLY A 378 -27.70 -3.03 50.28
C GLY A 378 -27.85 -1.54 50.42
#